data_AF-A0A2E6H0M4-F1
#
_entry.id   AF-A0A2E6H0M4-F1
#
_cell.length_a   1.000
_cell.length_b   1.000
_cell.length_c   1.000
_cell.angle_alpha   90.00
_cell.angle_beta   90.00
_cell.angle_gamma   90.00
#
_symmetry.space_group_name_H-M   'P 1'
#
loop_
_entity.id
_entity.type
_entity.pdbx_description
1 polymer ?
#
loop_
_entity_poly.entity_id
_entity_poly.type
_entity_poly.pdbx_seq_one_letter_code
_entity_poly.pdbx_strand_id
1 'polypeptide(L)'
;MRDYKEETLPRVKRSAMSKTNLLLILIFTSILSCGKTNQEEVDDALFHARQLLTGGRCAEALEAIAKIPPQPRNADYLKISASGHACIGGYSTPTFFLTDISKVSASQTAFLGSLATFSTSNMTSNASEDYLSLKTAINILLLGGGISTSSYSNRTAALGSLDNNNLSVFALYMILVELGKFMNYYGNANDTTGVKGGGSGLNECYMDYTDATAQAGIALQGGDSCDVFNEGGAELNASRTRQCEGIVLFNNFIDIINNVTFSGSNSGSLGSLSTNVTSPCTPGATFNAETCNVKTFSECVDDTTNINNVQIERFYGIIFENMHI
;
A
#
# COMPACT_ATOMS: atom_id res chain seq x y z
N MET A 1 -9.70 -103.59 25.49
CA MET A 1 -9.22 -102.44 24.68
C MET A 1 -10.44 -101.78 24.08
N ARG A 2 -10.77 -100.55 24.50
CA ARG A 2 -11.93 -99.79 24.02
C ARG A 2 -11.43 -98.74 23.01
N ASP A 3 -12.06 -98.74 21.84
CA ASP A 3 -11.87 -97.78 20.75
C ASP A 3 -12.15 -96.34 21.18
N TYR A 4 -11.24 -95.44 20.84
CA TYR A 4 -11.41 -93.99 20.92
C TYR A 4 -12.08 -93.49 19.62
N LYS A 5 -13.21 -92.80 19.74
CA LYS A 5 -13.83 -92.05 18.63
C LYS A 5 -13.21 -90.65 18.56
N GLU A 6 -12.73 -90.27 17.38
CA GLU A 6 -12.38 -88.89 17.01
C GLU A 6 -13.65 -88.02 16.89
N GLU A 7 -13.69 -86.90 17.62
CA GLU A 7 -14.65 -85.82 17.42
C GLU A 7 -14.08 -84.79 16.43
N THR A 8 -14.77 -84.59 15.32
CA THR A 8 -14.47 -83.56 14.30
C THR A 8 -15.03 -82.19 14.69
N LEU A 9 -14.17 -81.16 14.67
CA LEU A 9 -14.51 -79.74 14.88
C LEU A 9 -15.42 -79.16 13.77
N PRO A 10 -16.35 -78.23 14.09
CA PRO A 10 -17.22 -77.60 13.10
C PRO A 10 -16.50 -76.52 12.28
N ARG A 11 -16.69 -76.57 10.95
CA ARG A 11 -16.23 -75.55 10.00
C ARG A 11 -16.94 -74.21 10.22
N VAL A 12 -16.15 -73.16 10.44
CA VAL A 12 -16.57 -71.74 10.40
C VAL A 12 -17.11 -71.41 9.00
N LYS A 13 -18.39 -71.04 8.91
CA LYS A 13 -18.99 -70.45 7.69
C LYS A 13 -18.38 -69.07 7.46
N ARG A 14 -17.51 -68.95 6.44
CA ARG A 14 -17.14 -67.65 5.86
C ARG A 14 -18.38 -67.03 5.24
N SER A 15 -18.96 -66.03 5.90
CA SER A 15 -19.99 -65.17 5.33
C SER A 15 -19.38 -64.43 4.14
N ALA A 16 -19.81 -64.78 2.94
CA ALA A 16 -19.49 -64.03 1.73
C ALA A 16 -20.16 -62.66 1.87
N MET A 17 -19.38 -61.63 2.21
CA MET A 17 -19.84 -60.25 2.17
C MET A 17 -20.27 -59.95 0.74
N SER A 18 -21.58 -59.84 0.53
CA SER A 18 -22.19 -59.56 -0.77
C SER A 18 -21.54 -58.32 -1.39
N LYS A 19 -21.15 -58.41 -2.67
CA LYS A 19 -20.57 -57.29 -3.44
C LYS A 19 -21.44 -56.02 -3.38
N THR A 20 -22.75 -56.18 -3.16
CA THR A 20 -23.71 -55.09 -2.97
C THR A 20 -23.51 -54.31 -1.67
N ASN A 21 -23.09 -54.98 -0.58
CA ASN A 21 -22.80 -54.32 0.71
C ASN A 21 -21.46 -53.57 0.68
N LEU A 22 -20.49 -54.02 -0.12
CA LEU A 22 -19.23 -53.31 -0.33
C LEU A 22 -19.44 -52.03 -1.15
N LEU A 23 -20.32 -52.07 -2.17
CA LEU A 23 -20.68 -50.91 -2.99
C LEU A 23 -21.41 -49.83 -2.17
N LEU A 24 -22.32 -50.22 -1.28
CA LEU A 24 -23.05 -49.32 -0.38
C LEU A 24 -22.12 -48.63 0.63
N ILE A 25 -21.11 -49.32 1.15
CA ILE A 25 -20.10 -48.73 2.04
C ILE A 25 -19.21 -47.72 1.27
N LEU A 26 -18.83 -48.03 0.03
CA LEU A 26 -18.03 -47.14 -0.83
C LEU A 26 -18.79 -45.88 -1.28
N ILE A 27 -20.10 -46.01 -1.50
CA ILE A 27 -20.99 -44.86 -1.78
C ILE A 27 -21.14 -44.02 -0.49
N PHE A 28 -21.35 -44.64 0.67
CA PHE A 28 -21.46 -43.89 1.95
C PHE A 28 -20.16 -43.17 2.35
N THR A 29 -18.98 -43.73 2.05
CA THR A 29 -17.69 -43.06 2.31
C THR A 29 -17.37 -41.92 1.34
N SER A 30 -18.00 -41.87 0.16
CA SER A 30 -17.80 -40.78 -0.81
C SER A 30 -18.72 -39.58 -0.57
N ILE A 31 -19.87 -39.77 0.11
CA ILE A 31 -20.75 -38.66 0.57
C ILE A 31 -20.35 -38.07 1.92
N LEU A 32 -19.46 -38.75 2.67
CA LEU A 32 -18.86 -38.27 3.92
C LEU A 32 -17.43 -37.77 3.71
N SER A 33 -17.13 -37.20 2.54
CA SER A 33 -15.89 -36.43 2.37
C SER A 33 -16.00 -35.17 3.25
N CYS A 34 -15.50 -35.27 4.49
CA CYS A 34 -15.27 -34.15 5.41
C CYS A 34 -14.10 -33.27 4.91
N GLY A 35 -14.05 -32.95 3.61
CA GLY A 35 -13.16 -31.93 3.11
C GLY A 35 -13.65 -30.57 3.59
N LYS A 36 -12.74 -29.73 4.08
CA LYS A 36 -13.08 -28.32 4.31
C LYS A 36 -13.66 -27.75 3.02
N THR A 37 -14.69 -26.94 3.12
CA THR A 37 -15.15 -26.17 1.97
C THR A 37 -14.07 -25.19 1.54
N ASN A 38 -14.06 -24.78 0.27
CA ASN A 38 -13.11 -23.77 -0.21
C ASN A 38 -13.14 -22.48 0.65
N GLN A 39 -14.31 -22.12 1.19
CA GLN A 39 -14.44 -20.96 2.06
C GLN A 39 -13.79 -21.20 3.43
N GLU A 40 -13.96 -22.38 4.02
CA GLU A 40 -13.31 -22.74 5.28
C GLU A 40 -11.79 -22.80 5.15
N GLU A 41 -11.26 -23.23 4.00
CA GLU A 41 -9.82 -23.18 3.71
C GLU A 41 -9.30 -21.74 3.62
N VAL A 42 -10.05 -20.86 2.96
CA VAL A 42 -9.73 -19.43 2.91
C VAL A 42 -9.73 -18.84 4.31
N ASP A 43 -10.79 -19.04 5.08
CA ASP A 43 -10.93 -18.45 6.42
C ASP A 43 -9.85 -18.93 7.38
N ASP A 44 -9.48 -20.22 7.33
CA ASP A 44 -8.39 -20.81 8.12
C ASP A 44 -7.02 -20.21 7.75
N ALA A 45 -6.74 -20.07 6.45
CA ALA A 45 -5.50 -19.46 5.97
C ALA A 45 -5.39 -17.98 6.40
N LEU A 46 -6.48 -17.21 6.27
CA LEU A 46 -6.54 -15.82 6.70
C LEU A 46 -6.36 -15.67 8.22
N PHE A 47 -6.99 -16.54 9.00
CA PHE A 47 -6.83 -16.56 10.46
C PHE A 47 -5.39 -16.88 10.87
N HIS A 48 -4.79 -17.93 10.27
CA HIS A 48 -3.40 -18.30 10.56
C HIS A 48 -2.42 -17.18 10.19
N ALA A 49 -2.60 -16.55 9.03
CA ALA A 49 -1.76 -15.44 8.61
C ALA A 49 -1.84 -14.23 9.56
N ARG A 50 -3.03 -13.89 10.09
CA ARG A 50 -3.18 -12.84 11.11
C ARG A 50 -2.40 -13.14 12.38
N GLN A 51 -2.39 -14.39 12.83
CA GLN A 51 -1.61 -14.80 14.00
C GLN A 51 -0.11 -14.61 13.76
N LEU A 52 0.37 -14.98 12.58
CA LEU A 52 1.77 -14.79 12.18
C LEU A 52 2.16 -13.31 12.15
N LEU A 53 1.30 -12.45 11.59
CA LEU A 53 1.52 -10.99 11.56
C LEU A 53 1.58 -10.37 12.95
N THR A 54 0.74 -10.84 13.88
CA THR A 54 0.79 -10.39 15.29
C THR A 54 2.15 -10.68 15.93
N GLY A 55 2.82 -11.76 15.51
CA GLY A 55 4.15 -12.13 15.96
C GLY A 55 5.30 -11.55 15.14
N GLY A 56 5.04 -10.65 14.17
CA GLY A 56 6.07 -10.09 13.28
C GLY A 56 6.64 -11.07 12.25
N ARG A 57 6.00 -12.22 12.04
CA ARG A 57 6.44 -13.26 11.08
C ARG A 57 5.90 -12.95 9.69
N CYS A 58 6.35 -11.84 9.11
CA CYS A 58 5.78 -11.24 7.90
C CYS A 58 5.80 -12.19 6.68
N ALA A 59 6.97 -12.78 6.39
CA ALA A 59 7.15 -13.68 5.24
C ALA A 59 6.28 -14.94 5.37
N GLU A 60 6.24 -15.53 6.56
CA GLU A 60 5.45 -16.73 6.82
C GLU A 60 3.94 -16.45 6.71
N ALA A 61 3.50 -15.25 7.08
CA ALA A 61 2.11 -14.83 6.87
C ALA A 61 1.76 -14.76 5.38
N LEU A 62 2.66 -14.24 4.54
CA LEU A 62 2.49 -14.22 3.08
C LEU A 62 2.50 -15.64 2.49
N GLU A 63 3.38 -16.51 2.96
CA GLU A 63 3.40 -17.93 2.58
C GLU A 63 2.10 -18.66 2.96
N ALA A 64 1.50 -18.31 4.10
CA ALA A 64 0.24 -18.89 4.54
C ALA A 64 -0.92 -18.54 3.59
N ILE A 65 -1.03 -17.26 3.16
CA ILE A 65 -2.08 -16.84 2.23
C ILE A 65 -1.78 -17.18 0.77
N ALA A 66 -0.52 -17.44 0.40
CA ALA A 66 -0.15 -17.87 -0.95
C ALA A 66 -0.66 -19.28 -1.30
N LYS A 67 -1.08 -20.05 -0.29
CA LYS A 67 -1.65 -21.41 -0.45
C LYS A 67 -3.10 -21.40 -0.95
N ILE A 68 -3.78 -20.26 -0.86
CA ILE A 68 -5.15 -20.09 -1.37
C ILE A 68 -5.15 -19.27 -2.67
N PRO A 69 -6.13 -19.46 -3.57
CA PRO A 69 -6.25 -18.63 -4.77
C PRO A 69 -6.38 -17.15 -4.43
N PRO A 70 -5.85 -16.22 -5.26
CA PRO A 70 -5.99 -14.79 -5.03
C PRO A 70 -7.45 -14.37 -4.82
N GLN A 71 -7.69 -13.56 -3.79
CA GLN A 71 -9.04 -13.07 -3.43
C GLN A 71 -9.12 -11.54 -3.61
N PRO A 72 -9.09 -11.00 -4.84
CA PRO A 72 -9.01 -9.55 -5.06
C PRO A 72 -10.26 -8.80 -4.58
N ARG A 73 -11.37 -9.49 -4.30
CA ARG A 73 -12.63 -8.92 -3.79
C ARG A 73 -12.89 -9.21 -2.31
N ASN A 74 -11.94 -9.85 -1.63
CA ASN A 74 -12.04 -10.13 -0.20
C ASN A 74 -11.19 -9.11 0.57
N ALA A 75 -11.84 -8.18 1.28
CA ALA A 75 -11.16 -7.12 2.00
C ALA A 75 -10.19 -7.63 3.07
N ASP A 76 -10.49 -8.77 3.69
CA ASP A 76 -9.63 -9.38 4.71
C ASP A 76 -8.36 -9.97 4.09
N TYR A 77 -8.49 -10.66 2.96
CA TYR A 77 -7.33 -11.13 2.18
C TYR A 77 -6.43 -9.96 1.78
N LEU A 78 -7.01 -8.87 1.25
CA LEU A 78 -6.27 -7.68 0.85
C LEU A 78 -5.54 -7.03 2.03
N LYS A 79 -6.20 -6.88 3.18
CA LYS A 79 -5.57 -6.34 4.40
C LYS A 79 -4.42 -7.20 4.88
N ILE A 80 -4.58 -8.53 4.91
CA ILE A 80 -3.54 -9.45 5.38
C ILE A 80 -2.35 -9.43 4.41
N SER A 81 -2.62 -9.50 3.10
CA SER A 81 -1.59 -9.43 2.08
C SER A 81 -0.81 -8.11 2.15
N ALA A 82 -1.51 -6.98 2.22
CA ALA A 82 -0.88 -5.68 2.41
C ALA A 82 -0.10 -5.60 3.72
N SER A 83 -0.65 -6.11 4.83
CA SER A 83 0.02 -6.10 6.13
C SER A 83 1.31 -6.92 6.13
N GLY A 84 1.36 -8.05 5.42
CA GLY A 84 2.58 -8.84 5.27
C GLY A 84 3.69 -8.08 4.54
N HIS A 85 3.35 -7.43 3.43
CA HIS A 85 4.29 -6.58 2.70
C HIS A 85 4.71 -5.34 3.49
N ALA A 86 3.77 -4.69 4.19
CA ALA A 86 4.05 -3.53 5.03
C ALA A 86 4.99 -3.90 6.20
N CYS A 87 4.78 -5.06 6.80
CA CYS A 87 5.62 -5.63 7.86
C CYS A 87 7.06 -5.87 7.37
N ILE A 88 7.25 -6.42 6.16
CA ILE A 88 8.57 -6.50 5.50
C ILE A 88 9.14 -5.09 5.26
N GLY A 89 8.29 -4.15 4.88
CA GLY A 89 8.60 -2.73 4.71
C GLY A 89 8.98 -1.97 5.99
N GLY A 90 9.00 -2.65 7.15
CA GLY A 90 9.26 -2.03 8.44
C GLY A 90 8.10 -1.21 9.00
N TYR A 91 6.94 -1.19 8.33
CA TYR A 91 5.75 -0.50 8.83
C TYR A 91 5.14 -1.26 10.01
N SER A 92 4.77 -0.50 11.04
CA SER A 92 4.08 -0.99 12.23
C SER A 92 3.03 0.03 12.64
N THR A 93 1.77 -0.39 12.70
CA THR A 93 0.65 0.47 13.16
C THR A 93 0.89 1.02 14.58
N PRO A 94 1.35 0.23 15.57
CA PRO A 94 1.77 0.77 16.85
C PRO A 94 2.81 1.89 16.76
N THR A 95 3.89 1.70 15.99
CA THR A 95 4.93 2.72 15.83
C THR A 95 4.37 3.99 15.20
N PHE A 96 3.56 3.84 14.15
CA PHE A 96 2.91 4.97 13.49
C PHE A 96 2.09 5.82 14.48
N PHE A 97 1.21 5.19 15.26
CA PHE A 97 0.32 5.93 16.17
C PHE A 97 0.99 6.40 17.47
N LEU A 98 2.02 5.71 17.95
CA LEU A 98 2.69 6.05 19.21
C LEU A 98 3.85 7.02 19.01
N THR A 99 4.47 7.05 17.84
CA THR A 99 5.72 7.78 17.61
C THR A 99 5.66 8.77 16.46
N ASP A 100 4.99 8.44 15.35
CA ASP A 100 5.13 9.20 14.11
C ASP A 100 3.98 10.18 13.85
N ILE A 101 2.74 9.79 14.15
CA ILE A 101 1.57 10.64 13.87
C ILE A 101 1.62 12.00 14.58
N SER A 102 2.26 12.07 15.76
CA SER A 102 2.43 13.31 16.52
C SER A 102 3.40 14.29 15.88
N LYS A 103 4.24 13.83 14.94
CA LYS A 103 5.19 14.65 14.20
C LYS A 103 4.53 15.39 13.04
N VAL A 104 3.36 14.94 12.57
CA VAL A 104 2.67 15.54 11.42
C VAL A 104 2.36 17.01 11.70
N SER A 105 2.92 17.88 10.87
CA SER A 105 2.74 19.32 11.00
C SER A 105 1.34 19.75 10.56
N ALA A 106 0.75 20.68 11.32
CA ALA A 106 -0.45 21.41 10.90
C ALA A 106 -0.13 22.56 9.91
N SER A 107 1.15 22.92 9.76
CA SER A 107 1.58 23.90 8.76
C SER A 107 1.63 23.25 7.39
N GLN A 108 0.98 23.87 6.41
CA GLN A 108 0.99 23.40 5.03
C GLN A 108 2.40 23.33 4.45
N THR A 109 3.23 24.34 4.72
CA THR A 109 4.58 24.44 4.16
C THR A 109 5.55 23.43 4.76
N ALA A 110 5.24 22.89 5.93
CA ALA A 110 6.06 21.89 6.61
C ALA A 110 5.40 20.50 6.65
N PHE A 111 4.27 20.31 5.94
CA PHE A 111 3.52 19.06 6.02
C PHE A 111 4.37 17.89 5.49
N LEU A 112 4.90 17.98 4.28
CA LEU A 112 5.72 16.91 3.70
C LEU A 112 7.05 16.74 4.44
N GLY A 113 7.68 17.84 4.87
CA GLY A 113 8.89 17.79 5.68
C GLY A 113 8.70 17.09 7.02
N SER A 114 7.55 17.27 7.65
CA SER A 114 7.24 16.57 8.90
C SER A 114 7.17 15.05 8.73
N LEU A 115 6.72 14.55 7.57
CA LEU A 115 6.71 13.11 7.28
C LEU A 115 8.13 12.54 7.13
N ALA A 116 9.07 13.35 6.65
CA ALA A 116 10.48 12.97 6.53
C ALA A 116 11.15 12.67 7.89
N THR A 117 10.53 13.09 9.00
CA THR A 117 11.01 12.83 10.38
C THR A 117 10.43 11.55 11.01
N PHE A 118 9.58 10.82 10.29
CA PHE A 118 9.05 9.56 10.80
C PHE A 118 10.18 8.57 11.08
N SER A 119 9.96 7.71 12.08
CA SER A 119 10.95 6.75 12.57
C SER A 119 11.44 5.76 11.50
N THR A 120 10.67 5.59 10.43
CA THR A 120 10.94 4.70 9.30
C THR A 120 11.27 5.44 8.01
N SER A 121 11.39 6.77 8.05
CA SER A 121 11.81 7.61 6.92
C SER A 121 13.33 7.62 6.80
N ASN A 122 13.93 6.44 6.60
CA ASN A 122 15.38 6.21 6.62
C ASN A 122 15.88 5.50 5.35
N MET A 123 15.21 5.76 4.22
CA MET A 123 15.58 5.18 2.94
C MET A 123 17.00 5.61 2.55
N THR A 124 17.84 4.66 2.15
CA THR A 124 19.24 4.91 1.77
C THR A 124 19.50 4.72 0.27
N SER A 125 18.56 4.10 -0.44
CA SER A 125 18.60 3.96 -1.90
C SER A 125 17.20 3.79 -2.47
N ASN A 126 17.03 4.14 -3.73
CA ASN A 126 15.77 3.98 -4.47
C ASN A 126 15.33 2.51 -4.72
N ALA A 127 16.18 1.55 -4.39
CA ALA A 127 15.92 0.12 -4.53
C ALA A 127 15.86 -0.58 -3.16
N SER A 128 15.74 0.18 -2.08
CA SER A 128 15.65 -0.39 -0.74
C SER A 128 14.42 -1.30 -0.63
N GLU A 129 14.65 -2.52 -0.14
CA GLU A 129 13.62 -3.56 -0.09
C GLU A 129 12.42 -3.13 0.75
N ASP A 130 12.68 -2.35 1.80
CA ASP A 130 11.67 -1.82 2.70
C ASP A 130 10.71 -0.84 1.99
N TYR A 131 11.25 0.05 1.16
CA TYR A 131 10.49 0.98 0.33
C TYR A 131 9.64 0.23 -0.70
N LEU A 132 10.25 -0.68 -1.47
CA LEU A 132 9.52 -1.45 -2.49
C LEU A 132 8.43 -2.35 -1.90
N SER A 133 8.66 -2.90 -0.71
CA SER A 133 7.67 -3.72 -0.01
C SER A 133 6.49 -2.89 0.48
N LEU A 134 6.74 -1.70 1.02
CA LEU A 134 5.66 -0.80 1.45
C LEU A 134 4.85 -0.28 0.26
N LYS A 135 5.51 0.09 -0.85
CA LYS A 135 4.83 0.38 -2.13
C LYS A 135 3.94 -0.76 -2.61
N THR A 136 4.39 -2.01 -2.47
CA THR A 136 3.60 -3.20 -2.82
C THR A 136 2.37 -3.32 -1.93
N ALA A 137 2.52 -3.12 -0.63
CA ALA A 137 1.40 -3.12 0.32
C ALA A 137 0.34 -2.07 -0.04
N ILE A 138 0.78 -0.85 -0.36
CA ILE A 138 -0.09 0.25 -0.77
C ILE A 138 -0.85 -0.12 -2.06
N ASN A 139 -0.16 -0.65 -3.07
CA ASN A 139 -0.78 -1.03 -4.33
C ASN A 139 -1.83 -2.14 -4.16
N ILE A 140 -1.60 -3.13 -3.29
CA ILE A 140 -2.59 -4.18 -2.99
C ILE A 140 -3.91 -3.56 -2.50
N LEU A 141 -3.84 -2.54 -1.65
CA LEU A 141 -5.02 -1.86 -1.13
C LEU A 141 -5.67 -0.94 -2.17
N LEU A 142 -4.86 -0.17 -2.89
CA LEU A 142 -5.32 0.80 -3.88
C LEU A 142 -5.96 0.15 -5.11
N LEU A 143 -5.54 -1.07 -5.46
CA LEU A 143 -6.08 -1.87 -6.56
C LEU A 143 -7.06 -2.97 -6.09
N GLY A 144 -7.48 -2.90 -4.83
CA GLY A 144 -8.50 -3.77 -4.26
C GLY A 144 -9.78 -3.79 -5.09
N GLY A 145 -10.44 -4.94 -5.17
CA GLY A 145 -11.58 -5.19 -6.06
C GLY A 145 -11.17 -5.74 -7.43
N GLY A 146 -9.86 -5.83 -7.71
CA GLY A 146 -9.32 -6.28 -9.00
C GLY A 146 -9.38 -5.19 -10.07
N ILE A 147 -9.27 -3.92 -9.65
CA ILE A 147 -9.27 -2.77 -10.56
C ILE A 147 -7.87 -2.52 -11.13
N SER A 148 -7.80 -2.00 -12.36
CA SER A 148 -6.53 -1.69 -13.03
C SER A 148 -6.02 -0.27 -12.77
N THR A 149 -6.93 0.65 -12.46
CA THR A 149 -6.64 2.07 -12.20
C THR A 149 -7.13 2.43 -10.82
N SER A 150 -6.23 2.89 -9.95
CA SER A 150 -6.60 3.27 -8.57
C SER A 150 -7.61 4.40 -8.57
N SER A 151 -8.72 4.20 -7.86
CA SER A 151 -9.74 5.22 -7.62
C SER A 151 -10.63 4.78 -6.46
N TYR A 152 -10.86 5.67 -5.49
CA TYR A 152 -11.76 5.40 -4.37
C TYR A 152 -13.17 5.00 -4.86
N SER A 153 -13.71 5.70 -5.86
CA SER A 153 -15.05 5.40 -6.39
C SER A 153 -15.11 4.02 -7.06
N ASN A 154 -14.09 3.65 -7.84
CA ASN A 154 -14.02 2.34 -8.48
C ASN A 154 -13.87 1.22 -7.45
N ARG A 155 -13.04 1.41 -6.42
CA ARG A 155 -12.93 0.44 -5.31
C ARG A 155 -14.24 0.30 -4.55
N THR A 156 -14.95 1.40 -4.32
CA THR A 156 -16.28 1.38 -3.68
C THR A 156 -17.28 0.57 -4.50
N ALA A 157 -17.28 0.73 -5.82
CA ALA A 157 -18.13 -0.05 -6.71
C ALA A 157 -17.79 -1.56 -6.69
N ALA A 158 -16.51 -1.91 -6.49
CA ALA A 158 -16.05 -3.30 -6.50
C ALA A 158 -16.18 -4.02 -5.15
N LEU A 159 -16.01 -3.31 -4.03
CA LEU A 159 -15.93 -3.89 -2.67
C LEU A 159 -17.07 -3.45 -1.74
N GLY A 160 -17.78 -2.38 -2.08
CA GLY A 160 -18.70 -1.72 -1.17
C GLY A 160 -18.01 -0.68 -0.27
N SER A 161 -18.79 0.28 0.23
CA SER A 161 -18.27 1.46 0.92
C SER A 161 -17.56 1.14 2.23
N LEU A 162 -18.09 0.19 3.02
CA LEU A 162 -17.50 -0.15 4.32
C LEU A 162 -16.09 -0.74 4.15
N ASP A 163 -15.95 -1.72 3.26
CA ASP A 163 -14.68 -2.38 3.01
C ASP A 163 -13.69 -1.43 2.35
N ASN A 164 -14.12 -0.67 1.34
CA ASN A 164 -13.24 0.32 0.72
C ASN A 164 -12.79 1.41 1.71
N ASN A 165 -13.67 1.89 2.59
CA ASN A 165 -13.27 2.88 3.61
C ASN A 165 -12.20 2.32 4.54
N ASN A 166 -12.37 1.07 5.00
CA ASN A 166 -11.38 0.39 5.84
C ASN A 166 -10.03 0.18 5.12
N LEU A 167 -10.05 -0.24 3.86
CA LEU A 167 -8.82 -0.38 3.06
C LEU A 167 -8.14 0.97 2.82
N SER A 168 -8.92 2.00 2.52
CA SER A 168 -8.41 3.34 2.23
C SER A 168 -7.80 4.00 3.46
N VAL A 169 -8.37 3.80 4.66
CA VAL A 169 -7.77 4.24 5.92
C VAL A 169 -6.44 3.53 6.17
N PHE A 170 -6.36 2.23 5.89
CA PHE A 170 -5.11 1.49 6.07
C PHE A 170 -4.05 1.92 5.05
N ALA A 171 -4.44 2.15 3.80
CA ALA A 171 -3.57 2.70 2.76
C ALA A 171 -3.09 4.11 3.11
N LEU A 172 -3.95 4.96 3.71
CA LEU A 172 -3.58 6.31 4.15
C LEU A 172 -2.35 6.30 5.06
N TYR A 173 -2.35 5.45 6.08
CA TYR A 173 -1.25 5.37 7.04
C TYR A 173 0.05 4.94 6.38
N MET A 174 -0.01 3.95 5.48
CA MET A 174 1.17 3.49 4.74
C MET A 174 1.65 4.52 3.73
N ILE A 175 0.76 5.23 3.04
CA ILE A 175 1.12 6.30 2.11
C ILE A 175 1.82 7.44 2.82
N LEU A 176 1.39 7.83 4.03
CA LEU A 176 2.10 8.85 4.82
C LEU A 176 3.54 8.42 5.15
N VAL A 177 3.74 7.15 5.52
CA VAL A 177 5.08 6.61 5.79
C VAL A 177 5.93 6.54 4.52
N GLU A 178 5.35 6.08 3.42
CA GLU A 178 6.05 5.99 2.13
C GLU A 178 6.39 7.38 1.57
N LEU A 179 5.50 8.36 1.74
CA LEU A 179 5.79 9.76 1.44
C LEU A 179 6.93 10.24 2.33
N GLY A 180 6.93 9.93 3.63
CA GLY A 180 8.04 10.26 4.52
C GLY A 180 9.39 9.72 4.04
N LYS A 181 9.46 8.45 3.65
CA LYS A 181 10.66 7.84 3.04
C LYS A 181 11.09 8.59 1.77
N PHE A 182 10.13 8.88 0.89
CA PHE A 182 10.38 9.63 -0.35
C PHE A 182 10.90 11.04 -0.07
N MET A 183 10.26 11.77 0.85
CA MET A 183 10.60 13.15 1.19
C MET A 183 11.98 13.24 1.85
N ASN A 184 12.28 12.31 2.76
CA ASN A 184 13.58 12.23 3.41
C ASN A 184 14.71 12.03 2.38
N TYR A 185 14.57 11.01 1.53
CA TYR A 185 15.61 10.65 0.58
C TYR A 185 15.75 11.66 -0.56
N TYR A 186 14.68 11.90 -1.33
CA TYR A 186 14.75 12.76 -2.52
C TYR A 186 14.76 14.25 -2.18
N GLY A 187 14.20 14.64 -1.04
CA GLY A 187 14.25 16.02 -0.56
C GLY A 187 15.53 16.33 0.21
N ASN A 188 16.42 15.35 0.41
CA ASN A 188 17.61 15.51 1.25
C ASN A 188 17.25 16.15 2.60
N ALA A 189 16.18 15.65 3.22
CA ALA A 189 15.64 16.28 4.41
C ALA A 189 16.53 16.03 5.62
N ASN A 190 16.55 16.96 6.56
CA ASN A 190 17.14 16.71 7.86
C ASN A 190 16.27 15.72 8.66
N ASP A 191 16.84 14.59 9.08
CA ASP A 191 16.11 13.53 9.81
C ASP A 191 15.44 14.01 11.12
N THR A 192 15.94 15.10 11.72
CA THR A 192 15.43 15.61 13.00
C THR A 192 14.40 16.73 12.80
N THR A 193 14.68 17.68 11.90
CA THR A 193 13.82 18.86 11.72
C THR A 193 12.84 18.73 10.56
N GLY A 194 13.09 17.83 9.61
CA GLY A 194 12.31 17.69 8.39
C GLY A 194 12.54 18.81 7.38
N VAL A 195 13.55 19.65 7.59
CA VAL A 195 13.91 20.75 6.67
C VAL A 195 14.55 20.17 5.43
N LYS A 196 14.02 20.54 4.26
CA LYS A 196 14.51 20.08 2.96
C LYS A 196 15.90 20.63 2.66
N GLY A 197 16.76 19.84 2.01
CA GLY A 197 18.18 20.20 1.78
C GLY A 197 19.05 20.18 3.04
N GLY A 198 18.47 20.01 4.24
CA GLY A 198 19.20 20.01 5.52
C GLY A 198 19.87 18.68 5.89
N GLY A 199 19.84 17.70 5.00
CA GLY A 199 20.50 16.40 5.13
C GLY A 199 21.98 16.42 4.73
N SER A 200 22.55 15.25 4.42
CA SER A 200 23.97 15.11 4.05
C SER A 200 24.24 15.14 2.54
N GLY A 201 23.18 15.15 1.73
CA GLY A 201 23.25 15.31 0.29
C GLY A 201 23.57 16.76 -0.11
N LEU A 202 23.82 16.95 -1.40
CA LEU A 202 24.14 18.26 -1.98
C LEU A 202 22.95 18.91 -2.70
N ASN A 203 21.84 18.18 -2.87
CA ASN A 203 20.67 18.75 -3.52
C ASN A 203 19.85 19.54 -2.52
N GLU A 204 19.49 20.75 -2.91
CA GLU A 204 18.55 21.59 -2.20
C GLU A 204 17.16 21.36 -2.79
N CYS A 205 17.04 21.36 -4.12
CA CYS A 205 15.81 21.08 -4.83
C CYS A 205 15.54 19.57 -4.97
N TYR A 206 14.28 19.19 -5.20
CA TYR A 206 13.92 17.82 -5.59
C TYR A 206 14.51 17.47 -6.95
N MET A 207 14.33 18.37 -7.91
CA MET A 207 14.75 18.23 -9.30
C MET A 207 15.25 19.58 -9.82
N ASP A 208 15.88 19.55 -10.99
CA ASP A 208 16.24 20.77 -11.71
C ASP A 208 14.98 21.35 -12.36
N TYR A 209 14.82 22.67 -12.28
CA TYR A 209 13.68 23.39 -12.82
C TYR A 209 14.12 24.33 -13.93
N THR A 210 13.56 24.13 -15.12
CA THR A 210 13.77 24.96 -16.31
C THR A 210 12.51 25.72 -16.74
N ASP A 211 11.33 25.23 -16.35
CA ASP A 211 10.05 25.88 -16.58
C ASP A 211 9.86 27.09 -15.65
N ALA A 212 9.59 28.26 -16.26
CA ALA A 212 9.43 29.51 -15.52
C ALA A 212 8.23 29.51 -14.56
N THR A 213 7.19 28.71 -14.82
CA THR A 213 6.03 28.60 -13.92
C THR A 213 6.39 27.78 -12.67
N ALA A 214 7.16 26.70 -12.82
CA ALA A 214 7.71 25.96 -11.68
C ALA A 214 8.61 26.85 -10.82
N GLN A 215 9.57 27.56 -11.44
CA GLN A 215 10.48 28.48 -10.74
C GLN A 215 9.73 29.61 -10.01
N ALA A 216 8.72 30.20 -10.65
CA ALA A 216 7.88 31.21 -10.02
C ALA A 216 7.10 30.65 -8.82
N GLY A 217 6.62 29.41 -8.91
CA GLY A 217 5.97 28.71 -7.81
C GLY A 217 6.88 28.52 -6.59
N ILE A 218 8.15 28.20 -6.81
CA ILE A 218 9.16 28.04 -5.77
C ILE A 218 9.49 29.40 -5.12
N ALA A 219 9.69 30.43 -5.93
CA ALA A 219 10.10 31.75 -5.46
C ALA A 219 9.08 32.45 -4.53
N LEU A 220 7.80 32.03 -4.55
CA LEU A 220 6.74 32.63 -3.73
C LEU A 220 6.87 32.38 -2.23
N GLN A 221 7.63 31.36 -1.79
CA GLN A 221 7.71 30.97 -0.38
C GLN A 221 8.94 31.48 0.37
N GLY A 222 9.89 32.12 -0.33
CA GLY A 222 11.11 32.62 0.29
C GLY A 222 12.18 31.53 0.49
N GLY A 223 12.97 31.30 -0.57
CA GLY A 223 14.42 31.07 -0.58
C GLY A 223 15.08 29.92 0.18
N ASP A 224 14.57 29.37 1.28
CA ASP A 224 15.51 28.68 2.20
C ASP A 224 15.86 27.23 1.83
N SER A 225 15.11 26.57 0.92
CA SER A 225 15.34 25.14 0.61
C SER A 225 15.44 24.80 -0.87
N CYS A 226 15.30 25.75 -1.79
CA CYS A 226 15.56 25.58 -3.25
C CYS A 226 15.73 26.98 -3.88
N ASP A 227 16.85 27.66 -3.59
CA ASP A 227 17.17 28.97 -4.17
C ASP A 227 17.94 28.86 -5.49
N VAL A 228 18.65 27.75 -5.71
CA VAL A 228 19.33 27.43 -6.96
C VAL A 228 18.59 26.33 -7.72
N PHE A 229 17.86 26.73 -8.77
CA PHE A 229 16.96 25.85 -9.54
C PHE A 229 17.64 24.72 -10.32
N ASN A 230 18.97 24.59 -10.28
CA ASN A 230 19.75 23.54 -10.92
C ASN A 230 20.55 22.70 -9.91
N GLU A 231 20.10 22.67 -8.66
CA GLU A 231 20.64 21.84 -7.58
C GLU A 231 19.63 20.75 -7.17
N GLY A 232 19.05 20.08 -8.17
CA GLY A 232 18.16 18.94 -7.99
C GLY A 232 18.90 17.64 -7.70
N GLY A 233 18.18 16.69 -7.09
CA GLY A 233 18.69 15.34 -6.83
C GLY A 233 18.96 14.58 -8.13
N ALA A 234 20.20 14.13 -8.34
CA ALA A 234 20.62 13.43 -9.56
C ALA A 234 19.73 12.22 -9.91
N GLU A 235 19.28 11.46 -8.91
CA GLU A 235 18.42 10.30 -9.12
C GLU A 235 17.02 10.66 -9.64
N LEU A 236 16.43 11.74 -9.12
CA LEU A 236 15.11 12.18 -9.54
C LEU A 236 15.17 12.85 -10.92
N ASN A 237 16.22 13.62 -11.21
CA ASN A 237 16.47 14.21 -12.52
C ASN A 237 16.67 13.16 -13.62
N ALA A 238 17.34 12.05 -13.30
CA ALA A 238 17.64 11.00 -14.27
C ALA A 238 16.48 10.02 -14.50
N SER A 239 15.38 10.10 -13.73
CA SER A 239 14.37 9.03 -13.72
C SER A 239 12.93 9.53 -13.65
N ARG A 240 12.26 9.47 -14.80
CA ARG A 240 10.80 9.64 -14.91
C ARG A 240 10.04 8.66 -14.03
N THR A 241 10.54 7.43 -13.88
CA THR A 241 9.98 6.44 -12.95
C THR A 241 9.92 7.01 -11.54
N ARG A 242 11.01 7.57 -11.01
CA ARG A 242 11.04 8.12 -9.64
C ARG A 242 10.17 9.36 -9.50
N GLN A 243 10.13 10.22 -10.52
CA GLN A 243 9.23 11.37 -10.56
C GLN A 243 7.75 10.93 -10.48
N CYS A 244 7.39 9.90 -11.24
CA CYS A 244 6.04 9.35 -11.23
C CYS A 244 5.68 8.64 -9.92
N GLU A 245 6.65 8.06 -9.21
CA GLU A 245 6.41 7.48 -7.89
C GLU A 245 5.89 8.52 -6.90
N GLY A 246 6.56 9.68 -6.81
CA GLY A 246 6.12 10.76 -5.94
C GLY A 246 4.73 11.29 -6.31
N ILE A 247 4.53 11.60 -7.61
CA ILE A 247 3.24 12.12 -8.12
C ILE A 247 2.09 11.17 -7.81
N VAL A 248 2.24 9.88 -8.17
CA VAL A 248 1.18 8.88 -7.99
C VAL A 248 0.88 8.64 -6.52
N LEU A 249 1.91 8.56 -5.69
CA LEU A 249 1.75 8.36 -4.25
C LEU A 249 0.95 9.51 -3.61
N PHE A 250 1.31 10.75 -3.97
CA PHE A 250 0.64 11.94 -3.48
C PHE A 250 -0.79 12.09 -4.03
N ASN A 251 -1.02 11.83 -5.31
CA ASN A 251 -2.38 11.88 -5.88
C ASN A 251 -3.31 10.83 -5.25
N ASN A 252 -2.81 9.65 -4.91
CA ASN A 252 -3.58 8.65 -4.15
C ASN A 252 -3.86 9.08 -2.71
N PHE A 253 -2.91 9.76 -2.07
CA PHE A 253 -3.15 10.41 -0.77
C PHE A 253 -4.34 11.37 -0.87
N ILE A 254 -4.34 12.26 -1.87
CA ILE A 254 -5.41 13.23 -2.10
C ILE A 254 -6.75 12.57 -2.40
N ASP A 255 -6.77 11.52 -3.23
CA ASP A 255 -7.99 10.75 -3.52
C ASP A 255 -8.58 10.14 -2.26
N ILE A 256 -7.74 9.61 -1.37
CA ILE A 256 -8.19 8.98 -0.13
C ILE A 256 -8.75 10.04 0.83
N ILE A 257 -8.03 11.12 1.12
CA ILE A 257 -8.48 12.11 2.11
C ILE A 257 -9.76 12.85 1.67
N ASN A 258 -10.03 12.92 0.37
CA ASN A 258 -11.25 13.50 -0.19
C ASN A 258 -12.49 12.62 -0.03
N ASN A 259 -12.29 11.31 0.10
CA ASN A 259 -13.39 10.35 0.01
C ASN A 259 -13.56 9.50 1.28
N VAL A 260 -12.53 9.39 2.13
CA VAL A 260 -12.63 8.68 3.40
C VAL A 260 -13.48 9.48 4.38
N THR A 261 -14.42 8.79 5.01
CA THR A 261 -15.22 9.34 6.11
C THR A 261 -14.70 8.80 7.44
N PHE A 262 -14.34 9.70 8.35
CA PHE A 262 -14.06 9.36 9.75
C PHE A 262 -15.34 9.56 10.57
N SER A 263 -15.77 8.53 11.31
CA SER A 263 -16.89 8.65 12.25
C SER A 263 -16.36 8.88 13.67
N GLY A 264 -16.86 9.91 14.38
CA GLY A 264 -16.57 10.13 15.81
C GLY A 264 -16.50 11.60 16.21
N SER A 265 -16.50 11.87 17.52
CA SER A 265 -16.53 13.22 18.11
C SER A 265 -15.28 14.07 17.83
N ASN A 266 -14.18 13.44 17.38
CA ASN A 266 -12.90 14.07 17.04
C ASN A 266 -12.55 13.87 15.55
N SER A 267 -13.56 13.69 14.68
CA SER A 267 -13.38 13.49 13.23
C SER A 267 -13.08 14.79 12.49
N GLY A 268 -12.01 15.49 12.91
CA GLY A 268 -11.53 16.70 12.24
C GLY A 268 -11.51 16.53 10.71
N SER A 269 -11.85 17.59 9.97
CA SER A 269 -11.92 17.54 8.51
C SER A 269 -10.51 17.68 7.91
N LEU A 270 -10.11 16.75 7.06
CA LEU A 270 -8.92 16.87 6.19
C LEU A 270 -9.18 17.77 4.96
N GLY A 271 -10.37 18.38 4.88
CA GLY A 271 -10.82 19.15 3.72
C GLY A 271 -9.98 20.40 3.42
N SER A 272 -9.38 21.04 4.44
CA SER A 272 -8.48 22.18 4.23
C SER A 272 -7.18 21.76 3.54
N LEU A 273 -6.59 20.63 3.97
CA LEU A 273 -5.39 20.06 3.33
C LEU A 273 -5.68 19.67 1.88
N SER A 274 -6.81 19.04 1.62
CA SER A 274 -7.22 18.70 0.26
C SER A 274 -7.46 19.93 -0.62
N THR A 275 -8.19 20.94 -0.13
CA THR A 275 -8.50 22.15 -0.90
C THR A 275 -7.23 22.88 -1.34
N ASN A 276 -6.22 22.94 -0.47
CA ASN A 276 -4.97 23.62 -0.75
C ASN A 276 -4.07 22.87 -1.73
N VAL A 277 -4.21 21.55 -1.81
CA VAL A 277 -3.50 20.72 -2.80
C VAL A 277 -4.22 20.68 -4.14
N THR A 278 -5.54 20.65 -4.11
CA THR A 278 -6.36 20.60 -5.34
C THR A 278 -6.50 21.97 -6.01
N SER A 279 -6.27 23.07 -5.27
CA SER A 279 -6.33 24.44 -5.80
C SER A 279 -5.30 24.71 -6.91
N PRO A 280 -3.99 24.41 -6.73
CA PRO A 280 -3.03 24.47 -7.84
C PRO A 280 -3.43 23.61 -9.04
N CYS A 281 -4.09 22.47 -8.79
CA CYS A 281 -4.58 21.53 -9.79
C CYS A 281 -5.89 21.93 -10.49
N THR A 282 -6.39 23.16 -10.28
CA THR A 282 -7.61 23.62 -10.95
C THR A 282 -7.35 23.98 -12.43
N PRO A 283 -8.31 23.74 -13.34
CA PRO A 283 -8.12 23.99 -14.77
C PRO A 283 -7.90 25.48 -15.07
N GLY A 284 -6.73 25.83 -15.59
CA GLY A 284 -6.36 27.21 -15.90
C GLY A 284 -4.85 27.40 -15.91
N ALA A 285 -4.20 27.06 -17.02
CA ALA A 285 -2.81 27.35 -17.38
C ALA A 285 -1.64 26.78 -16.53
N THR A 286 -1.82 26.44 -15.25
CA THR A 286 -0.70 25.94 -14.41
C THR A 286 -0.40 24.47 -14.68
N PHE A 287 -1.42 23.61 -14.62
CA PHE A 287 -1.28 22.14 -14.78
C PHE A 287 -2.19 21.57 -15.86
N ASN A 288 -1.74 20.47 -16.47
CA ASN A 288 -2.60 19.51 -17.15
C ASN A 288 -3.36 18.69 -16.10
N ALA A 289 -4.66 18.47 -16.34
CA ALA A 289 -5.51 17.74 -15.40
C ALA A 289 -5.00 16.31 -15.16
N GLU A 290 -4.37 15.71 -16.17
CA GLU A 290 -3.82 14.36 -16.13
C GLU A 290 -2.73 14.23 -15.05
N THR A 291 -1.81 15.19 -14.94
CA THR A 291 -0.72 15.15 -13.93
C THR A 291 -1.26 15.20 -12.51
N CYS A 292 -2.33 15.97 -12.27
CA CYS A 292 -2.96 16.07 -10.95
C CYS A 292 -3.90 14.90 -10.61
N ASN A 293 -4.29 14.08 -11.59
CA ASN A 293 -5.26 13.00 -11.40
C ASN A 293 -4.67 11.61 -11.60
N VAL A 294 -3.42 11.50 -12.07
CA VAL A 294 -2.78 10.20 -12.29
C VAL A 294 -2.55 9.48 -10.97
N LYS A 295 -3.13 8.27 -10.86
CA LYS A 295 -3.10 7.45 -9.63
C LYS A 295 -2.51 6.07 -9.84
N THR A 296 -2.03 5.79 -11.05
CA THR A 296 -1.39 4.52 -11.39
C THR A 296 -0.03 4.78 -12.00
N PHE A 297 0.96 4.00 -11.58
CA PHE A 297 2.36 4.19 -11.97
C PHE A 297 2.57 4.08 -13.48
N SER A 298 1.99 3.06 -14.13
CA SER A 298 2.12 2.88 -15.59
C SER A 298 1.51 4.04 -16.37
N GLU A 299 0.34 4.54 -15.96
CA GLU A 299 -0.30 5.70 -16.58
C GLU A 299 0.61 6.94 -16.55
N CYS A 300 1.27 7.19 -15.41
CA CYS A 300 2.18 8.32 -15.29
C CYS A 300 3.43 8.17 -16.17
N VAL A 301 4.03 6.98 -16.17
CA VAL A 301 5.26 6.73 -16.94
C VAL A 301 4.98 6.78 -18.44
N ASP A 302 3.90 6.17 -18.90
CA ASP A 302 3.61 5.96 -20.32
C ASP A 302 2.99 7.20 -20.98
N ASP A 303 2.24 8.04 -20.25
CA ASP A 303 1.65 9.28 -20.80
C ASP A 303 2.67 10.42 -20.88
N THR A 304 3.57 10.32 -21.85
CA THR A 304 4.58 11.35 -22.14
C THR A 304 4.01 12.58 -22.86
N THR A 305 2.74 12.55 -23.29
CA THR A 305 2.10 13.65 -24.02
C THR A 305 1.46 14.63 -23.04
N ASN A 306 0.56 14.13 -22.18
CA ASN A 306 -0.16 14.97 -21.23
C ASN A 306 0.62 15.16 -19.93
N ILE A 307 1.46 14.19 -19.53
CA ILE A 307 2.32 14.26 -18.34
C ILE A 307 3.78 14.44 -18.79
N ASN A 308 4.06 15.47 -19.58
CA ASN A 308 5.43 15.73 -20.06
C ASN A 308 6.34 16.35 -18.95
N ASN A 309 7.63 16.54 -19.25
CA ASN A 309 8.61 17.05 -18.28
C ASN A 309 8.22 18.41 -17.68
N VAL A 310 7.64 19.30 -18.48
CA VAL A 310 7.16 20.61 -17.99
C VAL A 310 6.08 20.43 -16.92
N GLN A 311 5.16 19.47 -17.12
CA GLN A 311 4.13 19.20 -16.12
C GLN A 311 4.69 18.57 -14.84
N ILE A 312 5.70 17.72 -14.97
CA ILE A 312 6.40 17.13 -13.82
C ILE A 312 7.13 18.24 -13.03
N GLU A 313 7.91 19.10 -13.71
CA GLU A 313 8.60 20.23 -13.08
C GLU A 313 7.62 21.12 -12.30
N ARG A 314 6.46 21.44 -12.90
CA ARG A 314 5.43 22.23 -12.22
C ARG A 314 4.87 21.51 -11.00
N PHE A 315 4.69 20.19 -11.06
CA PHE A 315 4.11 19.44 -9.95
C PHE A 315 5.05 19.46 -8.75
N TYR A 316 6.32 19.18 -9.00
CA TYR A 316 7.32 19.27 -7.95
C TYR A 316 7.49 20.71 -7.47
N GLY A 317 7.68 21.68 -8.37
CA GLY A 317 7.92 23.09 -8.02
C GLY A 317 6.79 23.78 -7.26
N ILE A 318 5.53 23.46 -7.57
CA ILE A 318 4.36 24.16 -6.97
C ILE A 318 3.75 23.37 -5.81
N ILE A 319 3.92 22.04 -5.77
CA ILE A 319 3.35 21.21 -4.71
C ILE A 319 4.44 20.76 -3.75
N PHE A 320 5.43 20.01 -4.22
CA PHE A 320 6.39 19.36 -3.31
C PHE A 320 7.34 20.37 -2.68
N GLU A 321 7.91 21.27 -3.47
CA GLU A 321 8.79 22.35 -2.98
C GLU A 321 8.06 23.27 -2.00
N ASN A 322 6.78 23.56 -2.26
CA ASN A 322 5.97 24.46 -1.44
C ASN A 322 5.45 23.82 -0.15
N MET A 323 5.36 22.49 -0.08
CA MET A 323 4.86 21.75 1.09
C MET A 323 5.97 21.11 1.93
N HIS A 324 7.24 21.31 1.52
CA HIS A 324 8.42 20.80 2.19
C HIS A 324 9.49 21.90 2.31
N ILE A 325 9.21 22.88 3.15
CA ILE A 325 10.15 23.93 3.52
C ILE A 325 10.86 23.53 4.81
#